data_AF-A0A8X6KW83-F1
#
_entry.id   AF-A0A8X6KW83-F1
#
_cell.length_a   1.000
_cell.length_b   1.000
_cell.length_c   1.000
_cell.angle_alpha   90.00
_cell.angle_beta   90.00
_cell.angle_gamma   90.00
#
_symmetry.space_group_name_H-M   'P 1'
#
loop_
_entity.id
_entity.type
_entity.pdbx_description
1 polymer ?
#
loop_
_entity_poly.entity_id
_entity_poly.type
_entity_poly.pdbx_seq_one_letter_code
_entity_poly.pdbx_strand_id
1 'polypeptide(L)'
;KLVVLAVATEETDGFKRFMRSARVYGLNVEVLGMDEEWKGEDLIIMFVDSYDVIFMAGPEEILKRFHKTKSKVLFSAEGYCWPDGSLADKYPKVEKGKRFLNSGGFMGYAPYIYEIVTSSPLKDEEDDQLFYTKIYLDEDLRKKWSIKLDHKAEIFQNLMVLLVICSWKWSKQNCINSLGNYLAKSWIPKKNCLSCSEDTITLESFKKSAENKTECCIIDFLNISH
;
A
#
# COMPACT_ATOMS: atom_id res chain seq x y z
N LYS A 1 4.29 -2.23 -19.91
CA LYS A 1 2.92 -2.25 -19.31
C LYS A 1 3.05 -2.27 -17.79
N LEU A 2 2.21 -1.55 -17.02
CA LEU A 2 2.23 -1.58 -15.54
C LEU A 2 1.08 -2.43 -15.01
N VAL A 3 1.37 -3.34 -14.09
CA VAL A 3 0.39 -4.09 -13.29
C VAL A 3 0.71 -3.87 -11.81
N VAL A 4 -0.32 -3.55 -11.03
CA VAL A 4 -0.19 -3.35 -9.58
C VAL A 4 -0.68 -4.62 -8.89
N LEU A 5 0.15 -5.20 -8.03
CA LEU A 5 -0.17 -6.36 -7.20
C LEU A 5 -0.29 -5.91 -5.75
N ALA A 6 -1.34 -6.35 -5.07
CA ALA A 6 -1.55 -6.08 -3.66
C ALA A 6 -2.13 -7.30 -2.95
N VAL A 7 -1.87 -7.42 -1.64
CA VAL A 7 -2.39 -8.48 -0.79
C VAL A 7 -3.43 -7.90 0.15
N ALA A 8 -4.62 -8.50 0.17
CA ALA A 8 -5.69 -8.17 1.10
C ALA A 8 -6.39 -9.46 1.55
N THR A 9 -6.65 -9.58 2.84
CA THR A 9 -7.37 -10.71 3.44
C THR A 9 -8.85 -10.38 3.68
N GLU A 10 -9.19 -9.09 3.84
CA GLU A 10 -10.54 -8.61 4.13
C GLU A 10 -10.81 -7.26 3.43
N GLU A 11 -12.07 -6.95 3.16
CA GLU A 11 -12.48 -5.69 2.52
C GLU A 11 -12.64 -4.55 3.55
N THR A 12 -11.52 -4.12 4.13
CA THR A 12 -11.49 -3.03 5.12
C THR A 12 -11.66 -1.64 4.48
N ASP A 13 -11.97 -0.62 5.28
CA ASP A 13 -12.07 0.77 4.78
C ASP A 13 -10.74 1.29 4.19
N GLY A 14 -9.61 0.80 4.73
CA GLY A 14 -8.28 1.04 4.15
C GLY A 14 -8.17 0.49 2.74
N PHE A 15 -8.59 -0.77 2.55
CA PHE A 15 -8.62 -1.43 1.24
C PHE A 15 -9.57 -0.73 0.25
N LYS A 16 -10.76 -0.32 0.69
CA LYS A 16 -11.72 0.43 -0.16
C LYS A 16 -11.12 1.74 -0.65
N ARG A 17 -10.42 2.47 0.22
CA ARG A 17 -9.71 3.70 -0.15
C ARG A 17 -8.56 3.46 -1.13
N PHE A 18 -7.81 2.39 -0.94
CA PHE A 18 -6.78 1.94 -1.88
C PHE A 18 -7.37 1.69 -3.27
N MET A 19 -8.40 0.83 -3.38
CA MET A 19 -9.08 0.51 -4.64
C MET A 19 -9.73 1.73 -5.29
N ARG A 20 -10.30 2.63 -4.48
CA ARG A 20 -10.81 3.92 -4.97
C ARG A 20 -9.69 4.76 -5.60
N SER A 21 -8.56 4.93 -4.91
CA SER A 21 -7.44 5.71 -5.43
C SER A 21 -6.91 5.12 -6.74
N ALA A 22 -6.81 3.80 -6.85
CA ALA A 22 -6.44 3.12 -8.07
C ALA A 22 -7.39 3.44 -9.24
N ARG A 23 -8.70 3.38 -9.02
CA ARG A 23 -9.72 3.75 -10.03
C ARG A 23 -9.60 5.22 -10.47
N VAL A 24 -9.38 6.13 -9.52
CA VAL A 24 -9.22 7.57 -9.80
C VAL A 24 -8.04 7.86 -10.73
N TYR A 25 -6.98 7.07 -10.64
CA TYR A 25 -5.75 7.23 -11.41
C TYR A 25 -5.60 6.24 -12.57
N GLY A 26 -6.61 5.40 -12.83
CA GLY A 26 -6.62 4.45 -13.94
C GLY A 26 -5.57 3.34 -13.82
N LEU A 27 -5.30 2.87 -12.59
CA LEU A 27 -4.36 1.77 -12.34
C LEU A 27 -5.07 0.41 -12.43
N ASN A 28 -4.45 -0.54 -13.13
CA ASN A 28 -4.89 -1.94 -13.15
C ASN A 28 -4.32 -2.65 -11.91
N VAL A 29 -5.19 -2.91 -10.93
CA VAL A 29 -4.85 -3.59 -9.68
C VAL A 29 -5.36 -5.01 -9.74
N GLU A 30 -4.45 -5.96 -9.59
CA GLU A 30 -4.75 -7.38 -9.43
C GLU A 30 -4.45 -7.77 -7.98
N VAL A 31 -5.46 -8.25 -7.28
CA VAL A 31 -5.29 -8.86 -5.96
C VAL A 31 -4.87 -10.30 -6.19
N LEU A 32 -3.68 -10.69 -5.75
CA LEU A 32 -3.14 -12.00 -6.07
C LEU A 32 -3.80 -13.13 -5.28
N GLY A 33 -4.13 -14.20 -6.03
CA GLY A 33 -4.56 -15.52 -5.60
C GLY A 33 -4.63 -16.48 -6.79
N MET A 34 -3.53 -17.20 -7.04
CA MET A 34 -3.26 -18.36 -7.95
C MET A 34 -3.82 -18.42 -9.40
N ASP A 35 -2.96 -18.88 -10.33
CA ASP A 35 -3.28 -19.50 -11.65
C ASP A 35 -3.24 -18.70 -12.97
N GLU A 36 -2.33 -17.73 -13.14
CA GLU A 36 -2.03 -17.21 -14.50
C GLU A 36 -0.56 -17.32 -14.93
N GLU A 37 -0.37 -17.78 -16.16
CA GLU A 37 0.95 -17.93 -16.80
C GLU A 37 1.42 -16.58 -17.35
N TRP A 38 2.62 -16.15 -16.94
CA TRP A 38 3.18 -14.86 -17.31
C TRP A 38 3.62 -14.81 -18.78
N LYS A 39 3.14 -13.80 -19.53
CA LYS A 39 3.41 -13.62 -20.98
C LYS A 39 3.89 -12.22 -21.34
N GLY A 40 5.09 -11.81 -20.93
CA GLY A 40 5.73 -10.65 -21.59
C GLY A 40 6.92 -10.01 -20.90
N GLU A 41 8.06 -9.99 -21.59
CA GLU A 41 9.36 -9.46 -21.15
C GLU A 41 9.36 -7.95 -20.77
N ASP A 42 8.36 -7.18 -21.22
CA ASP A 42 8.18 -5.73 -20.91
C ASP A 42 7.14 -5.43 -19.82
N LEU A 43 6.72 -6.45 -19.07
CA LEU A 43 5.81 -6.27 -17.95
C LEU A 43 6.55 -5.71 -16.73
N ILE A 44 6.08 -4.58 -16.23
CA ILE A 44 6.54 -3.99 -14.97
C ILE A 44 5.46 -4.27 -13.92
N ILE A 45 5.89 -4.89 -12.83
CA ILE A 45 5.08 -5.18 -11.66
C ILE A 45 5.38 -4.13 -10.60
N MET A 46 4.34 -3.60 -9.97
CA MET A 46 4.44 -2.83 -8.75
C MET A 46 3.70 -3.58 -7.64
N PHE A 47 4.44 -4.04 -6.64
CA PHE A 47 3.86 -4.56 -5.42
C PHE A 47 3.70 -3.44 -4.40
N VAL A 48 2.55 -3.38 -3.73
CA VAL A 48 2.31 -2.49 -2.59
C VAL A 48 1.39 -3.17 -1.57
N ASP A 49 1.53 -2.78 -0.31
CA ASP A 49 0.52 -3.07 0.71
C ASP A 49 -0.81 -2.41 0.32
N SER A 50 -1.94 -2.96 0.78
CA SER A 50 -3.25 -2.45 0.39
C SER A 50 -3.97 -1.63 1.46
N TYR A 51 -3.74 -1.91 2.74
CA TYR A 51 -4.56 -1.32 3.81
C TYR A 51 -4.21 0.13 4.14
N ASP A 52 -2.95 0.52 3.97
CA ASP A 52 -2.42 1.82 4.33
C ASP A 52 -1.68 2.48 3.15
N VAL A 53 -2.16 2.24 1.93
CA VAL A 53 -1.61 2.82 0.70
C VAL A 53 -2.68 3.61 -0.06
N ILE A 54 -2.29 4.78 -0.58
CA ILE A 54 -3.11 5.61 -1.46
C ILE A 54 -2.26 6.01 -2.66
N PHE A 55 -2.80 5.80 -3.87
CA PHE A 55 -2.17 6.29 -5.09
C PHE A 55 -2.38 7.79 -5.29
N MET A 56 -1.34 8.44 -5.79
CA MET A 56 -1.31 9.90 -6.03
C MET A 56 -0.96 10.27 -7.48
N ALA A 57 -0.68 9.29 -8.33
CA ALA A 57 -0.30 9.46 -9.71
C ALA A 57 -0.82 8.30 -10.57
N GLY A 58 -1.01 8.56 -11.86
CA GLY A 58 -1.36 7.55 -12.85
C GLY A 58 -0.17 6.74 -13.35
N PRO A 59 -0.43 5.67 -14.12
CA PRO A 59 0.60 4.73 -14.58
C PRO A 59 1.71 5.38 -15.40
N GLU A 60 1.39 6.37 -16.26
CA GLU A 60 2.37 7.05 -17.10
C GLU A 60 3.45 7.79 -16.29
N GLU A 61 3.03 8.55 -15.26
CA GLU A 61 3.95 9.30 -14.41
C GLU A 61 4.78 8.37 -13.53
N ILE A 62 4.18 7.29 -13.02
CA ILE A 62 4.89 6.26 -12.26
C ILE A 62 5.97 5.60 -13.12
N LEU A 63 5.61 5.13 -14.32
CA LEU A 63 6.54 4.49 -15.24
C LEU A 63 7.65 5.45 -15.67
N LYS A 64 7.32 6.71 -15.96
CA LYS A 64 8.30 7.76 -16.28
C LYS A 64 9.32 7.96 -15.16
N ARG A 65 8.88 7.98 -13.89
CA ARG A 65 9.80 8.09 -12.75
C ARG A 65 10.64 6.83 -12.58
N PHE A 66 10.04 5.65 -12.75
CA PHE A 66 10.77 4.38 -12.69
C PHE A 66 11.86 4.29 -13.76
N HIS A 67 11.57 4.64 -15.01
CA HIS A 67 12.59 4.63 -16.06
C HIS A 67 13.76 5.59 -15.80
N LYS A 68 13.52 6.71 -15.09
CA LYS A 68 14.59 7.65 -14.70
C LYS A 68 15.57 7.05 -13.69
N THR A 69 15.15 6.10 -12.86
CA THR A 69 16.05 5.47 -11.87
C THR A 69 17.09 4.56 -12.54
N LYS A 70 16.81 4.10 -13.77
CA LYS A 70 17.61 3.13 -14.53
C LYS A 70 17.87 1.82 -13.76
N SER A 71 17.00 1.48 -12.81
CA SER A 71 17.04 0.19 -12.10
C SER A 71 16.19 -0.85 -12.81
N LYS A 72 16.53 -2.12 -12.64
CA LYS A 72 15.63 -3.22 -13.02
C LYS A 72 14.58 -3.49 -11.95
N VAL A 73 14.95 -3.29 -10.68
CA VAL A 73 14.08 -3.39 -9.50
C VAL A 73 14.35 -2.21 -8.57
N LEU A 74 13.30 -1.58 -8.09
CA LEU A 74 13.32 -0.44 -7.19
C LEU A 74 12.44 -0.74 -5.97
N PHE A 75 13.06 -0.78 -4.79
CA PHE A 75 12.33 -0.83 -3.53
C PHE A 75 12.07 0.57 -2.99
N SER A 76 11.00 0.72 -2.23
CA SER A 76 10.81 1.91 -1.42
C SER A 76 11.91 2.02 -0.36
N ALA A 77 12.17 3.25 0.09
CA ALA A 77 13.18 3.52 1.11
C ALA A 77 12.56 4.14 2.36
N GLU A 78 13.18 3.90 3.51
CA GLU A 78 12.80 4.47 4.80
C GLU A 78 14.00 4.98 5.62
N GLY A 79 13.67 5.71 6.69
CA GLY A 79 14.66 6.38 7.54
C GLY A 79 15.25 5.48 8.63
N TYR A 80 14.68 4.31 8.86
CA TYR A 80 15.06 3.43 9.97
C TYR A 80 15.39 2.01 9.47
N CYS A 81 16.39 1.37 10.07
CA CYS A 81 16.77 0.00 9.73
C CYS A 81 15.96 -0.97 10.59
N TRP A 82 14.96 -1.61 9.99
CA TRP A 82 14.07 -2.58 10.64
C TRP A 82 14.03 -3.89 9.82
N PRO A 83 13.85 -5.06 10.46
CA PRO A 83 13.76 -5.28 11.91
C PRO A 83 15.12 -5.29 12.63
N ASP A 84 16.21 -5.63 11.93
CA ASP A 84 17.54 -5.78 12.52
C ASP A 84 18.40 -4.52 12.30
N GLY A 85 18.50 -3.70 13.34
CA GLY A 85 19.32 -2.48 13.34
C GLY A 85 20.82 -2.72 13.18
N SER A 86 21.32 -3.92 13.49
CA SER A 86 22.75 -4.25 13.34
C SER A 86 23.21 -4.29 11.88
N LEU A 87 22.26 -4.40 10.95
CA LEU A 87 22.52 -4.41 9.51
C LEU A 87 22.78 -3.02 8.92
N ALA A 88 22.54 -1.95 9.68
CA ALA A 88 22.60 -0.58 9.19
C ALA A 88 23.97 -0.21 8.58
N ASP A 89 25.06 -0.76 9.11
CA ASP A 89 26.42 -0.49 8.61
C ASP A 89 26.72 -1.18 7.28
N LYS A 90 25.99 -2.26 6.96
CA LYS A 90 26.14 -2.99 5.68
C LYS A 90 25.46 -2.28 4.51
N TYR A 91 24.51 -1.38 4.79
CA TYR A 91 23.86 -0.59 3.74
C TYR A 91 24.87 0.36 3.07
N PRO A 92 24.81 0.57 1.74
CA PRO A 92 25.54 1.63 1.09
C PRO A 92 25.27 2.99 1.76
N LYS A 93 26.31 3.82 1.89
CA LYS A 93 26.15 5.19 2.41
C LYS A 93 25.42 6.04 1.37
N VAL A 94 24.48 6.85 1.83
CA VAL A 94 23.74 7.81 1.02
C VAL A 94 24.00 9.21 1.55
N GLU A 95 24.30 10.16 0.66
CA GLU A 95 24.56 11.55 1.07
C GLU A 95 23.28 12.26 1.53
N LYS A 96 22.16 11.99 0.84
CA LYS A 96 20.86 12.59 1.09
C LYS A 96 19.75 11.59 0.83
N GLY A 97 18.72 11.62 1.67
CA GLY A 97 17.53 10.79 1.54
C GLY A 97 17.50 9.61 2.51
N LYS A 98 16.50 8.77 2.32
CA LYS A 98 16.19 7.57 3.11
C LYS A 98 17.17 6.45 2.75
N ARG A 99 17.79 5.79 3.72
CA ARG A 99 18.91 4.86 3.49
C ARG A 99 18.49 3.39 3.42
N PHE A 100 17.44 3.01 4.14
CA PHE A 100 17.10 1.62 4.39
C PHE A 100 15.96 1.15 3.50
N LEU A 101 15.92 -0.13 3.18
CA LEU A 101 14.87 -0.73 2.35
C LEU A 101 13.54 -0.73 3.12
N ASN A 102 12.42 -0.65 2.42
CA ASN A 102 11.10 -0.96 2.95
C ASN A 102 10.32 -1.88 1.97
N SER A 103 9.78 -3.00 2.46
CA SER A 103 9.13 -4.06 1.67
C SER A 103 7.69 -3.76 1.27
N GLY A 104 7.01 -2.83 1.97
CA GLY A 104 5.61 -2.49 1.72
C GLY A 104 5.34 -1.79 0.37
N GLY A 105 6.39 -1.52 -0.41
CA GLY A 105 6.28 -1.05 -1.78
C GLY A 105 7.55 -1.28 -2.59
N PHE A 106 7.44 -1.94 -3.73
CA PHE A 106 8.52 -2.09 -4.69
C PHE A 106 8.00 -2.27 -6.11
N MET A 107 8.84 -2.02 -7.11
CA MET A 107 8.48 -2.24 -8.51
C MET A 107 9.67 -2.68 -9.34
N GLY A 108 9.42 -3.46 -10.39
CA GLY A 108 10.48 -3.94 -11.27
C GLY A 108 9.95 -4.69 -12.48
N TYR A 109 10.85 -5.06 -13.39
CA TYR A 109 10.46 -5.95 -14.48
C TYR A 109 10.17 -7.34 -13.92
N ALA A 110 9.07 -7.93 -14.39
CA ALA A 110 8.55 -9.18 -13.89
C ALA A 110 9.56 -10.35 -13.79
N PRO A 111 10.46 -10.62 -14.75
CA PRO A 111 11.40 -11.73 -14.61
C PRO A 111 12.33 -11.56 -13.41
N TYR A 112 12.76 -10.34 -13.09
CA TYR A 112 13.62 -10.09 -11.92
C TYR A 112 12.85 -10.17 -10.61
N ILE A 113 11.60 -9.68 -10.58
CA ILE A 113 10.74 -9.84 -9.40
C ILE A 113 10.50 -11.33 -9.14
N TYR A 114 10.19 -12.11 -10.18
CA TYR A 114 10.01 -13.55 -10.08
C TYR A 114 11.27 -14.26 -9.55
N GLU A 115 12.45 -13.96 -10.10
CA GLU A 115 13.71 -14.51 -9.58
C GLU A 115 13.98 -14.15 -8.11
N ILE A 116 13.66 -12.92 -7.69
CA ILE A 116 13.86 -12.48 -6.30
C ILE A 116 12.93 -13.27 -5.36
N VAL A 117 11.63 -13.31 -5.65
CA VAL A 117 10.64 -13.96 -4.76
C VAL A 117 10.78 -15.48 -4.72
N THR A 118 11.37 -16.09 -5.76
CA THR A 118 11.64 -17.54 -5.81
C THR A 118 13.08 -17.92 -5.42
N SER A 119 13.92 -16.94 -5.04
CA SER A 119 15.34 -17.17 -4.79
C SER A 119 15.64 -18.02 -3.56
N SER A 120 14.73 -18.06 -2.59
CA SER A 120 14.83 -18.90 -1.39
C SER A 120 13.46 -19.40 -0.98
N PRO A 121 13.35 -20.61 -0.41
CA PRO A 121 12.11 -21.07 0.20
C PRO A 121 11.79 -20.19 1.40
N LEU A 122 10.75 -19.38 1.28
CA LEU A 122 10.18 -18.61 2.38
C LEU A 122 9.34 -19.54 3.26
N LYS A 123 9.58 -19.53 4.56
CA LYS A 123 8.61 -20.07 5.52
C LYS A 123 7.56 -18.98 5.79
N ASP A 124 6.31 -19.37 5.97
CA ASP A 124 5.17 -18.45 6.18
C ASP A 124 5.35 -17.48 7.37
N GLU A 125 6.25 -17.77 8.30
CA GLU A 125 6.54 -16.98 9.51
C GLU A 125 7.74 -16.03 9.37
N GLU A 126 8.43 -16.04 8.22
CA GLU A 126 9.58 -15.17 8.00
C GLU A 126 9.15 -13.74 7.67
N ASP A 127 9.80 -12.78 8.33
CA ASP A 127 9.61 -11.36 8.12
C ASP A 127 10.03 -10.96 6.70
N ASP A 128 9.05 -10.51 5.91
CA ASP A 128 9.20 -10.15 4.50
C ASP A 128 10.24 -9.03 4.32
N GLN A 129 10.21 -8.04 5.23
CA GLN A 129 11.19 -6.96 5.26
C GLN A 129 12.62 -7.48 5.45
N LEU A 130 12.85 -8.40 6.39
CA LEU A 130 14.15 -8.99 6.64
C LEU A 130 14.63 -9.84 5.45
N PHE A 131 13.73 -10.55 4.79
CA PHE A 131 14.02 -11.32 3.57
C PHE A 131 14.59 -10.42 2.47
N TYR A 132 13.85 -9.36 2.09
CA TYR A 132 14.32 -8.43 1.05
C TYR A 132 15.56 -7.64 1.48
N THR A 133 15.68 -7.32 2.77
CA THR A 133 16.88 -6.67 3.33
C THR A 133 18.12 -7.53 3.12
N LYS A 134 18.05 -8.84 3.43
CA LYS A 134 19.19 -9.77 3.23
C LYS A 134 19.59 -9.84 1.75
N ILE A 135 18.62 -9.91 0.84
CA ILE A 135 18.86 -9.90 -0.61
C ILE A 135 19.53 -8.59 -1.06
N TYR A 136 19.06 -7.44 -0.59
CA TYR A 136 19.63 -6.14 -0.97
C TYR A 136 21.05 -5.94 -0.42
N LEU A 137 21.34 -6.50 0.75
CA LEU A 137 22.65 -6.40 1.38
C LEU A 137 23.69 -7.34 0.77
N ASP A 138 23.26 -8.42 0.13
CA ASP A 138 24.12 -9.23 -0.72
C ASP A 138 24.51 -8.42 -1.98
N GLU A 139 25.79 -8.11 -2.11
CA GLU A 139 26.29 -7.25 -3.18
C GLU A 139 26.17 -7.90 -4.56
N ASP A 140 26.33 -9.22 -4.65
CA ASP A 140 26.28 -9.96 -5.90
C ASP A 140 24.84 -10.06 -6.40
N LEU A 141 23.89 -10.38 -5.51
CA LEU A 141 22.46 -10.37 -5.83
C LEU A 141 21.97 -8.97 -6.18
N ARG A 142 22.35 -7.96 -5.38
CA ARG A 142 22.00 -6.55 -5.65
C ARG A 142 22.48 -6.09 -7.03
N LYS A 143 23.70 -6.47 -7.44
CA LYS A 143 24.23 -6.16 -8.77
C LYS A 143 23.55 -6.97 -9.87
N LYS A 144 23.38 -8.29 -9.68
CA LYS A 144 22.73 -9.21 -10.63
C LYS A 144 21.36 -8.68 -11.05
N TRP A 145 20.55 -8.29 -10.07
CA TRP A 145 19.20 -7.78 -10.29
C TRP A 145 19.10 -6.26 -10.37
N SER A 146 20.23 -5.55 -10.37
CA SER A 146 20.31 -4.08 -10.43
C SER A 146 19.32 -3.39 -9.48
N ILE A 147 19.27 -3.86 -8.23
CA ILE A 147 18.34 -3.37 -7.21
C ILE A 147 18.78 -1.99 -6.73
N LYS A 148 17.85 -1.04 -6.66
CA LYS A 148 18.03 0.28 -6.04
C LYS A 148 16.94 0.56 -5.01
N LEU A 149 17.18 1.54 -4.16
CA LEU A 149 16.16 2.08 -3.25
C LEU A 149 15.75 3.49 -3.71
N ASP A 150 14.47 3.81 -3.54
CA ASP A 150 13.92 5.15 -3.79
C ASP A 150 14.27 6.13 -2.67
N HIS A 151 15.56 6.46 -2.56
CA HIS A 151 16.10 7.28 -1.48
C HIS A 151 15.41 8.65 -1.32
N LYS A 152 14.89 9.22 -2.41
CA LYS A 152 14.28 10.56 -2.43
C LYS A 152 12.76 10.54 -2.37
N ALA A 153 12.14 9.35 -2.25
CA ALA A 153 10.70 9.17 -2.28
C ALA A 153 10.06 9.78 -3.54
N GLU A 154 10.69 9.61 -4.71
CA GLU A 154 10.15 10.09 -5.98
C GLU A 154 8.95 9.26 -6.43
N ILE A 155 8.87 7.98 -6.04
CA ILE A 155 7.76 7.08 -6.34
C ILE A 155 7.05 6.64 -5.05
N PHE A 156 7.82 6.26 -4.03
CA PHE A 156 7.28 5.69 -2.78
C PHE A 156 7.51 6.62 -1.59
N GLN A 157 6.42 7.14 -1.03
CA GLN A 157 6.47 7.95 0.19
C GLN A 157 6.05 7.13 1.41
N ASN A 158 7.02 6.47 2.05
CA ASN A 158 6.79 5.81 3.33
C ASN A 158 6.56 6.84 4.45
N LEU A 159 5.41 6.72 5.12
CA LEU A 159 5.04 7.50 6.31
C LEU A 159 5.41 6.72 7.57
N MET A 160 6.70 6.70 7.91
CA MET A 160 7.17 6.28 9.23
C MET A 160 7.05 7.51 10.16
N VAL A 161 6.11 7.48 11.11
CA VAL A 161 5.91 8.60 12.04
C VAL A 161 6.99 8.54 13.13
N LEU A 162 8.11 9.23 12.90
CA LEU A 162 8.90 9.80 14.00
C LEU A 162 9.06 11.30 13.76
N LEU A 163 7.92 12.01 13.73
CA LEU A 163 7.89 13.47 13.80
C LEU A 163 7.52 13.88 15.23
N VAL A 164 8.54 14.25 15.99
CA VAL A 164 8.45 14.96 17.27
C VAL A 164 7.98 16.40 16.97
N ILE A 165 6.70 16.60 16.70
CA ILE A 165 6.02 17.90 16.84
C ILE A 165 4.60 17.62 17.31
N CYS A 166 4.28 18.11 18.52
CA CYS A 166 3.05 17.95 19.31
C CYS A 166 2.90 16.61 20.05
N SER A 167 2.62 16.73 21.35
CA SER A 167 2.57 15.70 22.40
C SER A 167 1.52 14.57 22.25
N TRP A 168 1.27 14.06 21.05
CA TRP A 168 0.41 12.91 20.83
C TRP A 168 1.05 11.97 19.81
N LYS A 169 1.23 10.71 20.20
CA LYS A 169 1.81 9.65 19.39
C LYS A 169 0.75 9.19 18.38
N TRP A 170 0.68 9.80 17.20
CA TRP A 170 -0.26 9.37 16.15
C TRP A 170 0.30 8.16 15.40
N SER A 171 -0.50 7.09 15.25
CA SER A 171 -0.13 5.91 14.46
C SER A 171 -0.13 6.23 12.95
N LYS A 172 0.67 5.50 12.15
CA LYS A 172 0.74 5.60 10.67
C LYS A 172 -0.67 5.60 10.05
N GLN A 173 -1.54 4.71 10.53
CA GLN A 173 -2.92 4.60 10.10
C GLN A 173 -3.71 5.91 10.28
N ASN A 174 -3.56 6.59 11.41
CA ASN A 174 -4.32 7.81 11.67
C ASN A 174 -3.88 8.97 10.77
N CYS A 175 -2.58 9.09 10.48
CA CYS A 175 -2.08 10.08 9.53
C CYS A 175 -2.65 9.83 8.12
N ILE A 176 -2.65 8.57 7.68
CA ILE A 176 -3.15 8.16 6.38
C ILE A 176 -4.67 8.32 6.29
N ASN A 177 -5.41 8.07 7.37
CA ASN A 177 -6.84 8.35 7.45
C ASN A 177 -7.13 9.85 7.29
N SER A 178 -6.36 10.70 7.99
CA SER A 178 -6.51 12.15 7.88
C SER A 178 -6.20 12.68 6.47
N LEU A 179 -5.09 12.24 5.88
CA LEU A 179 -4.70 12.61 4.52
C LEU A 179 -5.67 12.04 3.47
N GLY A 180 -6.16 10.82 3.67
CA GLY A 180 -7.08 10.13 2.76
C GLY A 180 -8.39 10.88 2.51
N ASN A 181 -8.80 11.75 3.42
CA ASN A 181 -9.96 12.63 3.25
C ASN A 181 -9.78 13.67 2.13
N TYR A 182 -8.54 14.02 1.78
CA TYR A 182 -8.22 15.04 0.79
C TYR A 182 -7.51 14.48 -0.45
N LEU A 183 -6.66 13.46 -0.25
CA LEU A 183 -5.87 12.84 -1.30
C LEU A 183 -6.72 12.05 -2.30
N ALA A 184 -6.12 11.65 -3.43
CA ALA A 184 -6.79 10.91 -4.49
C ALA A 184 -8.16 11.46 -4.91
N LYS A 185 -8.30 12.79 -4.96
CA LYS A 185 -9.56 13.47 -5.28
C LYS A 185 -10.72 13.09 -4.35
N SER A 186 -10.46 12.73 -3.09
CA SER A 186 -11.51 12.54 -2.07
C SER A 186 -12.25 13.85 -1.76
N TRP A 187 -11.52 14.97 -1.76
CA TRP A 187 -12.09 16.30 -1.61
C TRP A 187 -11.35 17.30 -2.50
N ILE A 188 -12.08 18.17 -3.19
CA ILE A 188 -11.50 19.22 -4.05
C ILE A 188 -12.19 20.54 -3.73
N PRO A 189 -11.47 21.67 -3.54
CA PRO A 189 -12.08 22.96 -3.17
C PRO A 189 -13.26 23.41 -4.02
N LYS A 190 -13.27 23.06 -5.32
CA LYS A 190 -14.34 23.43 -6.27
C LYS A 190 -15.53 22.47 -6.27
N LYS A 191 -15.35 21.23 -5.83
CA LYS A 191 -16.36 20.15 -5.91
C LYS A 191 -16.73 19.55 -4.56
N ASN A 192 -16.14 20.06 -3.47
CA ASN A 192 -16.24 19.52 -2.12
C ASN A 192 -15.90 18.01 -2.09
N CYS A 193 -16.49 17.28 -1.14
CA CYS A 193 -16.27 15.87 -0.93
C CYS A 193 -16.90 15.05 -2.06
N LEU A 194 -16.07 14.28 -2.78
CA LEU A 194 -16.50 13.43 -3.88
C LEU A 194 -16.87 12.00 -3.42
N SER A 195 -16.66 11.69 -2.15
CA SER A 195 -16.90 10.35 -1.56
C SER A 195 -17.96 10.33 -0.47
N CYS A 196 -18.62 11.46 -0.21
CA CYS A 196 -19.57 11.59 0.89
C CYS A 196 -20.85 10.77 0.73
N SER A 197 -21.04 10.15 -0.44
CA SER A 197 -22.16 9.26 -0.76
C SER A 197 -21.75 7.79 -0.84
N GLU A 198 -20.48 7.45 -0.63
CA GLU A 198 -19.98 6.08 -0.80
C GLU A 198 -20.47 5.13 0.32
N ASP A 199 -20.84 5.67 1.49
CA ASP A 199 -21.37 4.91 2.66
C ASP A 199 -22.82 5.29 3.04
N THR A 200 -23.56 5.97 2.15
CA THR A 200 -24.96 6.28 2.45
C THR A 200 -25.81 5.03 2.37
N ILE A 201 -26.28 4.57 3.52
CA ILE A 201 -27.32 3.53 3.57
C ILE A 201 -28.66 4.19 3.24
N THR A 202 -29.26 3.82 2.11
CA THR A 202 -30.61 4.26 1.76
C THR A 202 -31.59 3.65 2.76
N LEU A 203 -32.38 4.46 3.48
CA LEU A 203 -33.36 3.99 4.48
C LEU A 203 -34.42 3.02 3.90
N GLU A 204 -34.55 2.96 2.57
CA GLU A 204 -35.40 2.00 1.86
C GLU A 204 -34.92 0.55 2.00
N SER A 205 -33.63 0.31 2.20
CA SER A 205 -33.08 -1.05 2.42
C SER A 205 -33.55 -1.65 3.74
N PHE A 206 -33.84 -0.82 4.75
CA PHE A 206 -34.39 -1.24 6.03
C PHE A 206 -35.90 -1.53 5.99
N LYS A 207 -36.65 -0.94 5.04
CA LYS A 207 -38.09 -1.23 4.89
C LYS A 207 -38.35 -2.68 4.48
N LYS A 208 -37.52 -3.24 3.58
CA LYS A 208 -37.62 -4.64 3.14
C LYS A 208 -37.33 -5.66 4.25
N SER A 209 -36.48 -5.31 5.22
CA SER A 209 -36.19 -6.20 6.36
C SER A 209 -37.27 -6.17 7.43
N ALA A 210 -38.05 -5.09 7.53
CA ALA A 210 -39.16 -4.97 8.49
C ALA A 210 -40.43 -5.69 8.01
N GLU A 211 -40.67 -5.73 6.69
CA GLU A 211 -41.84 -6.44 6.12
C GLU A 211 -41.73 -7.98 6.19
N ASN A 212 -40.52 -8.52 6.34
CA ASN A 212 -40.27 -9.97 6.47
C ASN A 212 -40.10 -10.46 7.92
N LYS A 213 -40.35 -9.61 8.92
CA LYS A 213 -40.33 -9.99 10.34
C LYS A 213 -41.60 -9.56 11.05
N THR A 214 -42.74 -10.10 10.61
CA THR A 214 -43.94 -10.18 11.43
C THR A 214 -43.89 -11.45 12.27
N GLU A 215 -43.05 -11.44 13.31
CA GLU A 215 -43.26 -12.27 14.49
C GLU A 215 -42.58 -11.61 15.70
N CYS A 216 -43.42 -10.89 16.44
CA CYS A 216 -43.41 -10.67 17.89
C CYS A 216 -42.08 -10.80 18.66
N CYS A 217 -41.64 -9.67 19.22
CA CYS A 217 -41.30 -9.58 20.65
C CYS A 217 -41.62 -8.16 21.13
N ILE A 218 -42.81 -8.01 21.70
CA ILE A 218 -43.18 -6.88 22.56
C ILE A 218 -42.26 -6.95 23.79
N ILE A 219 -41.43 -5.93 23.99
CA ILE A 219 -41.02 -5.50 25.33
C ILE A 219 -41.11 -3.98 25.38
N ASP A 220 -42.10 -3.53 26.14
CA ASP A 220 -42.42 -2.14 26.45
C ASP A 220 -41.25 -1.41 27.13
N PHE A 221 -40.97 -0.19 26.68
CA PHE A 221 -40.35 0.85 27.51
C PHE A 221 -41.17 2.13 27.37
N LEU A 222 -42.29 2.16 28.08
CA LEU A 222 -42.95 3.39 28.50
C LEU A 222 -43.09 3.35 30.03
N ASN A 223 -42.80 4.50 30.65
CA ASN A 223 -43.00 4.88 32.04
C ASN A 223 -41.97 4.38 33.07
N ILE A 224 -40.95 5.20 33.35
CA ILE A 224 -40.76 5.76 34.70
C ILE A 224 -40.27 7.22 34.56
N SER A 225 -41.20 8.15 34.66
CA SER A 225 -40.97 9.50 35.14
C SER A 225 -41.97 9.74 36.26
N HIS A 226 -41.51 9.61 37.51
CA HIS A 226 -41.93 10.34 38.70
C HIS A 226 -40.97 10.02 39.84
#